data_AF-A0A969F603-F1
#
_entry.id   AF-A0A969F603-F1
#
_cell.length_a   1.000
_cell.length_b   1.000
_cell.length_c   1.000
_cell.angle_alpha   90.00
_cell.angle_beta   90.00
_cell.angle_gamma   90.00
#
_symmetry.space_group_name_H-M   'P 1'
#
loop_
_entity.id
_entity.type
_entity.pdbx_description
1 polymer ?
#
loop_
_entity_poly.entity_id
_entity_poly.type
_entity_poly.pdbx_seq_one_letter_code
_entity_poly.pdbx_strand_id
1 'polypeptide(L)'
;VSHPDHILPTIAKTLTFAPEASDSTRSDSQQLLDYLQPRQLLLLLDNFEQLLDGEQGQASTAVIHQLCQHAPQLKLLITSRERLHIQTEHILPLGGLPCPAAHDQEIAGFAAVQLFQQSARRLQPSYALSTDDIPHLIAICRLLDGMPLGLELAAAWVDLLPLAEIGAEIQNSLDLLAAKCVTGPTATAVYVRCLMRPGRG
;
A
#
# COMPACT_ATOMS: atom_id res chain seq x y z
N VAL A 1 -7.34 -1.52 -13.01
CA VAL A 1 -7.80 -2.76 -13.68
C VAL A 1 -8.81 -3.39 -12.73
N SER A 2 -10.03 -3.67 -13.18
CA SER A 2 -11.13 -4.14 -12.31
C SER A 2 -11.58 -5.57 -12.57
N HIS A 3 -10.98 -6.25 -13.56
CA HIS A 3 -11.27 -7.64 -13.89
C HIS A 3 -9.96 -8.38 -14.25
N PRO A 4 -9.80 -9.66 -13.88
CA PRO A 4 -8.58 -10.44 -14.15
C PRO A 4 -8.19 -10.47 -15.64
N ASP A 5 -9.18 -10.60 -16.53
CA ASP A 5 -8.95 -10.68 -17.98
C ASP A 5 -8.29 -9.43 -18.56
N HIS A 6 -8.38 -8.30 -17.87
CA HIS A 6 -7.78 -7.03 -18.29
C HIS A 6 -6.35 -6.83 -17.80
N ILE A 7 -5.80 -7.73 -16.98
CA ILE A 7 -4.42 -7.63 -16.47
C ILE A 7 -3.42 -7.69 -17.62
N LEU A 8 -3.43 -8.77 -18.41
CA LEU A 8 -2.47 -8.95 -19.52
C LEU A 8 -2.60 -7.89 -20.62
N PRO A 9 -3.82 -7.52 -21.10
CA PRO A 9 -3.99 -6.43 -22.06
C PRO A 9 -3.47 -5.08 -21.55
N THR A 10 -3.66 -4.78 -20.26
CA THR A 10 -3.15 -3.54 -19.66
C THR A 10 -1.63 -3.54 -19.61
N ILE A 11 -1.00 -4.68 -19.27
CA ILE A 11 0.46 -4.82 -19.29
C ILE A 11 0.99 -4.64 -20.72
N ALA A 12 0.38 -5.30 -21.71
CA ALA A 12 0.76 -5.14 -23.11
C ALA A 12 0.71 -3.67 -23.54
N LYS A 13 -0.41 -2.98 -23.24
CA LYS A 13 -0.58 -1.55 -23.55
C LYS A 13 0.47 -0.67 -22.88
N THR A 14 0.75 -0.89 -21.59
CA THR A 14 1.77 -0.11 -20.84
C THR A 14 3.17 -0.32 -21.42
N LEU A 15 3.49 -1.52 -21.87
CA LEU A 15 4.76 -1.83 -22.49
C LEU A 15 4.84 -1.42 -23.97
N THR A 16 3.76 -0.82 -24.51
CA THR A 16 3.60 -0.51 -25.93
C THR A 16 3.86 -1.75 -26.80
N PHE A 17 3.50 -2.92 -26.28
CA PHE A 17 3.57 -4.19 -26.98
C PHE A 17 2.30 -4.37 -27.82
N ALA A 18 2.48 -4.66 -29.10
CA ALA A 18 1.40 -5.02 -30.01
C ALA A 18 1.62 -6.47 -30.47
N PRO A 19 0.63 -7.37 -30.30
CA PRO A 19 0.74 -8.73 -30.81
C PRO A 19 0.82 -8.72 -32.34
N GLU A 20 1.57 -9.67 -32.89
CA GLU A 20 1.72 -9.86 -34.33
C GLU A 20 0.50 -10.59 -34.88
N ALA A 21 -0.34 -9.89 -35.64
CA ALA A 21 -1.58 -10.42 -36.22
C ALA A 21 -1.37 -11.56 -37.24
N SER A 22 -0.14 -11.74 -37.74
CA SER A 22 0.20 -12.81 -38.69
C SER A 22 0.38 -14.17 -38.05
N ASP A 23 0.49 -14.25 -36.73
CA ASP A 23 0.70 -15.52 -36.03
C ASP A 23 -0.62 -16.04 -35.43
N SER A 24 -1.37 -16.78 -36.24
CA SER A 24 -2.64 -17.41 -35.84
C SER A 24 -2.46 -18.61 -34.90
N THR A 25 -1.22 -19.03 -34.62
CA THR A 25 -0.94 -20.20 -33.80
C THR A 25 -0.79 -19.88 -32.32
N ARG A 26 -0.48 -18.62 -31.97
CA ARG A 26 -0.25 -18.16 -30.60
C ARG A 26 -1.28 -17.12 -30.19
N SER A 27 -1.83 -17.27 -28.99
CA SER A 27 -2.72 -16.24 -28.41
C SER A 27 -1.94 -14.98 -28.05
N ASP A 28 -2.61 -13.82 -28.06
CA ASP A 28 -2.01 -12.53 -27.67
C ASP A 28 -1.32 -12.59 -26.30
N SER A 29 -1.93 -13.31 -25.35
CA SER A 29 -1.37 -13.57 -24.03
C SER A 29 -0.04 -14.33 -24.11
N GLN A 30 0.08 -15.34 -24.97
CA GLN A 30 1.31 -16.11 -25.13
C GLN A 30 2.42 -15.26 -25.76
N GLN A 31 2.09 -14.45 -26.77
CA GLN A 31 3.06 -13.56 -27.40
C GLN A 31 3.60 -12.52 -26.39
N LEU A 32 2.76 -11.99 -25.50
CA LEU A 32 3.21 -11.11 -24.42
C LEU A 32 4.16 -11.81 -23.45
N LEU A 33 3.88 -13.06 -23.08
CA LEU A 33 4.75 -13.84 -22.19
C LEU A 33 6.11 -14.10 -22.83
N ASP A 34 6.14 -14.47 -24.11
CA ASP A 34 7.37 -14.66 -24.88
C ASP A 34 8.17 -13.35 -24.95
N TYR A 35 7.47 -12.21 -25.13
CA TYR A 35 8.08 -10.88 -25.12
C TYR A 35 8.71 -10.51 -23.76
N LEU A 36 8.07 -10.90 -22.66
CA LEU A 36 8.53 -10.66 -21.29
C LEU A 36 9.67 -11.60 -20.88
N GLN A 37 9.72 -12.82 -21.41
CA GLN A 37 10.63 -13.88 -20.98
C GLN A 37 12.11 -13.46 -20.90
N PRO A 38 12.70 -12.82 -21.93
CA PRO A 38 14.12 -12.48 -21.92
C PRO A 38 14.42 -11.16 -21.20
N ARG A 39 13.39 -10.42 -20.74
CA ARG A 39 13.54 -9.03 -20.29
C ARG A 39 13.68 -8.93 -18.76
N GLN A 40 14.53 -8.00 -18.32
CA GLN A 40 14.65 -7.60 -16.92
C GLN A 40 13.78 -6.37 -16.66
N LEU A 41 12.56 -6.61 -16.19
CA LEU A 41 11.58 -5.55 -15.93
C LEU A 41 11.08 -5.61 -14.49
N LEU A 42 10.69 -4.46 -13.96
CA LEU A 42 9.90 -4.35 -12.73
C LEU A 42 8.51 -3.85 -13.13
N LEU A 43 7.48 -4.63 -12.82
CA LEU A 43 6.09 -4.19 -12.93
C LEU A 43 5.56 -3.86 -11.54
N LEU A 44 5.03 -2.66 -11.39
CA LEU A 44 4.30 -2.21 -10.21
C LEU A 44 2.81 -2.39 -10.47
N LEU A 45 2.14 -3.19 -9.64
CA LEU A 45 0.70 -3.38 -9.65
C LEU A 45 0.14 -2.73 -8.39
N ASP A 46 -0.55 -1.61 -8.55
CA ASP A 46 -1.08 -0.84 -7.43
C ASP A 46 -2.54 -1.22 -7.12
N ASN A 47 -2.92 -1.23 -5.85
CA ASN A 47 -4.27 -1.51 -5.33
C ASN A 47 -4.87 -2.84 -5.82
N PHE A 48 -4.10 -3.93 -5.71
CA PHE A 48 -4.48 -5.24 -6.24
C PHE A 48 -5.60 -5.93 -5.46
N GLU A 49 -5.97 -5.46 -4.26
CA GLU A 49 -7.08 -6.02 -3.47
C GLU A 49 -8.40 -6.06 -4.24
N GLN A 50 -8.66 -5.09 -5.13
CA GLN A 50 -9.87 -5.06 -5.95
C GLN A 50 -10.01 -6.26 -6.89
N LEU A 51 -8.89 -6.93 -7.18
CA LEU A 51 -8.82 -8.10 -8.04
C LEU A 51 -8.76 -9.40 -7.24
N LEU A 52 -8.67 -9.32 -5.92
CA LEU A 52 -8.68 -10.46 -4.99
C LEU A 52 -10.08 -10.76 -4.44
N ASP A 53 -11.01 -9.82 -4.57
CA ASP A 53 -12.38 -9.97 -4.09
C ASP A 53 -13.16 -11.08 -4.83
N GLY A 54 -13.77 -11.99 -4.07
CA GLY A 54 -14.71 -13.00 -4.57
C GLY A 54 -14.09 -14.07 -5.49
N GLU A 55 -14.88 -14.55 -6.45
CA GLU A 55 -14.47 -15.62 -7.40
C GLU A 55 -13.32 -15.19 -8.32
N GLN A 56 -13.11 -13.88 -8.48
CA GLN A 56 -12.09 -13.31 -9.36
C GLN A 56 -10.66 -13.42 -8.80
N GLY A 57 -10.51 -13.56 -7.48
CA GLY A 57 -9.20 -13.66 -6.83
C GLY A 57 -8.34 -14.82 -7.32
N GLN A 58 -8.97 -15.97 -7.60
CA GLN A 58 -8.26 -17.14 -8.14
C GLN A 58 -7.76 -16.91 -9.56
N ALA A 59 -8.55 -16.26 -10.42
CA ALA A 59 -8.14 -15.94 -11.78
C ALA A 59 -7.01 -14.90 -11.78
N SER A 60 -7.10 -13.86 -10.95
CA SER A 60 -6.05 -12.84 -10.80
C SER A 60 -4.73 -13.44 -10.36
N THR A 61 -4.75 -14.28 -9.33
CA THR A 61 -3.55 -14.93 -8.79
C THR A 61 -2.94 -15.93 -9.79
N ALA A 62 -3.77 -16.64 -10.57
CA ALA A 62 -3.30 -17.52 -11.65
C ALA A 62 -2.53 -16.74 -12.72
N VAL A 63 -2.98 -15.54 -13.10
CA VAL A 63 -2.26 -14.66 -14.04
C VAL A 63 -0.90 -14.23 -13.49
N ILE A 64 -0.83 -13.82 -12.22
CA ILE A 64 0.44 -13.45 -11.55
C ILE A 64 1.40 -14.64 -11.53
N HIS A 65 0.89 -15.83 -11.21
CA HIS A 65 1.67 -17.05 -11.22
C HIS A 65 2.21 -17.39 -12.61
N GLN A 66 1.37 -17.27 -13.65
CA GLN A 66 1.75 -17.50 -15.04
C GLN A 66 2.87 -16.55 -15.51
N LEU A 67 2.77 -15.27 -15.16
CA LEU A 67 3.81 -14.26 -15.42
C LEU A 67 5.14 -14.65 -14.78
N CYS A 68 5.13 -15.05 -13.50
CA CYS A 68 6.35 -15.47 -12.81
C CYS A 68 6.98 -16.75 -13.37
N GLN A 69 6.17 -17.70 -13.83
CA GLN A 69 6.66 -18.95 -14.41
C GLN A 69 7.32 -18.74 -15.78
N HIS A 70 6.72 -17.91 -16.63
CA HIS A 70 7.19 -17.70 -18.00
C HIS A 70 8.30 -16.66 -18.10
N ALA A 71 8.32 -15.65 -17.22
CA ALA A 71 9.30 -14.57 -17.24
C ALA A 71 10.13 -14.56 -15.95
N PRO A 72 11.16 -15.43 -15.81
CA PRO A 72 11.93 -15.57 -14.57
C PRO A 72 12.77 -14.33 -14.22
N GLN A 73 12.99 -13.43 -15.18
CA GLN A 73 13.71 -12.17 -14.99
C GLN A 73 12.78 -11.00 -14.62
N LEU A 74 11.46 -11.22 -14.62
CA LEU A 74 10.44 -10.26 -14.24
C LEU A 74 10.39 -10.12 -12.71
N LYS A 75 10.33 -8.88 -12.23
CA LYS A 75 10.03 -8.57 -10.83
C LYS A 75 8.64 -7.95 -10.75
N LEU A 76 7.84 -8.39 -9.79
CA LEU A 76 6.52 -7.84 -9.51
C LEU A 76 6.53 -7.17 -8.13
N LEU A 77 6.19 -5.89 -8.07
CA LEU A 77 5.88 -5.21 -6.81
C LEU A 77 4.38 -4.97 -6.80
N ILE A 78 3.66 -5.58 -5.86
CA ILE A 78 2.21 -5.54 -5.81
C ILE A 78 1.81 -4.83 -4.51
N THR A 79 1.05 -3.76 -4.56
CA THR A 79 0.45 -3.18 -3.35
C THR A 79 -0.94 -3.77 -3.18
N SER A 80 -1.27 -4.20 -1.96
CA SER A 80 -2.61 -4.71 -1.68
C SER A 80 -2.99 -4.45 -0.22
N ARG A 81 -4.26 -4.64 0.14
CA ARG A 81 -4.68 -4.74 1.54
C ARG A 81 -4.78 -6.18 2.01
N GLU A 82 -4.81 -7.11 1.07
CA GLU A 82 -4.95 -8.53 1.33
C GLU A 82 -3.74 -9.30 0.79
N ARG A 83 -3.51 -10.49 1.34
CA ARG A 83 -2.47 -11.37 0.84
C ARG A 83 -2.92 -12.03 -0.46
N LEU A 84 -2.00 -12.20 -1.39
CA LEU A 84 -2.29 -12.89 -2.65
C LEU A 84 -2.38 -14.42 -2.44
N HIS A 85 -1.81 -14.94 -1.35
CA HIS A 85 -1.78 -16.36 -0.99
C HIS A 85 -1.09 -17.25 -2.04
N ILE A 86 -0.04 -16.73 -2.68
CA ILE A 86 0.76 -17.49 -3.67
C ILE A 86 2.13 -17.89 -3.09
N GLN A 87 2.71 -18.99 -3.57
CA GLN A 87 3.96 -19.53 -3.02
C GLN A 87 5.18 -18.63 -3.22
N THR A 88 5.17 -17.79 -4.27
CA THR A 88 6.25 -16.85 -4.61
C THR A 88 6.11 -15.48 -3.94
N GLU A 89 5.14 -15.35 -3.02
CA GLU A 89 4.86 -14.11 -2.31
C GLU A 89 5.90 -13.81 -1.22
N HIS A 90 6.42 -12.58 -1.21
CA HIS A 90 7.19 -12.02 -0.10
C HIS A 90 6.47 -10.81 0.46
N ILE A 91 5.97 -10.93 1.69
CA ILE A 91 5.18 -9.87 2.31
C ILE A 91 6.10 -8.82 2.94
N LEU A 92 5.90 -7.56 2.58
CA LEU A 92 6.49 -6.41 3.26
C LEU A 92 5.39 -5.68 4.03
N PRO A 93 5.21 -5.96 5.34
CA PRO A 93 4.19 -5.27 6.12
C PRO A 93 4.54 -3.78 6.18
N LEU A 94 3.55 -2.93 5.87
CA LEU A 94 3.68 -1.49 6.04
C LEU A 94 3.04 -1.11 7.37
N GLY A 95 3.87 -0.69 8.33
CA GLY A 95 3.41 -0.09 9.57
C GLY A 95 3.19 1.41 9.41
N GLY A 96 2.51 2.01 10.38
CA GLY A 96 2.51 3.46 10.53
C GLY A 96 3.90 4.00 10.88
N LEU A 97 4.01 5.32 10.86
CA LEU A 97 5.24 6.01 11.24
C LEU A 97 5.57 5.75 12.72
N PRO A 98 6.86 5.67 13.09
CA PRO A 98 7.26 5.57 14.49
C PRO A 98 6.61 6.67 15.35
N CYS A 99 5.94 6.24 16.41
CA CYS A 99 5.26 7.10 17.39
C CYS A 99 5.95 7.08 18.76
N PRO A 100 5.94 8.20 19.50
CA PRO A 100 6.42 8.24 20.87
C PRO A 100 5.56 7.41 21.83
N ALA A 101 6.18 6.88 22.88
CA ALA A 101 5.49 6.29 24.01
C ALA A 101 4.84 7.37 24.90
N ALA A 102 3.87 6.99 25.74
CA ALA A 102 3.11 7.94 26.57
C ALA A 102 3.96 8.78 27.53
N HIS A 103 5.11 8.24 27.96
CA HIS A 103 6.00 8.88 28.92
C HIS A 103 7.19 9.59 28.26
N ASP A 104 7.27 9.61 26.93
CA ASP A 104 8.39 10.23 26.24
C ASP A 104 8.30 11.76 26.36
N GLN A 105 9.41 12.38 26.79
CA GLN A 105 9.51 13.83 26.94
C GLN A 105 10.10 14.48 25.69
N GLU A 106 10.99 13.77 24.98
CA GLU A 106 11.62 14.23 23.74
C GLU A 106 10.97 13.56 22.53
N ILE A 107 10.03 14.25 21.89
CA ILE A 107 9.21 13.67 20.81
C ILE A 107 9.60 14.12 19.39
N ALA A 108 10.52 15.07 19.26
CA ALA A 108 10.89 15.68 17.97
C ALA A 108 11.58 14.71 16.99
N GLY A 109 12.15 13.61 17.49
CA GLY A 109 12.82 12.59 16.67
C GLY A 109 11.86 11.60 16.00
N PHE A 110 10.58 11.58 16.38
CA PHE A 110 9.61 10.62 15.86
C PHE A 110 9.01 11.11 14.53
N ALA A 111 9.00 10.24 13.52
CA ALA A 111 8.52 10.61 12.19
C ALA A 111 7.03 10.99 12.19
N ALA A 112 6.20 10.38 13.04
CA ALA A 112 4.79 10.74 13.18
C ALA A 112 4.62 12.20 13.65
N VAL A 113 5.43 12.61 14.63
CA VAL A 113 5.43 13.97 15.20
C VAL A 113 5.94 14.98 14.18
N GLN A 114 7.00 14.63 13.45
CA GLN A 114 7.55 15.47 12.38
C GLN A 114 6.53 15.68 11.27
N LEU A 115 5.85 14.63 10.82
CA LEU A 115 4.81 14.73 9.80
C LEU A 115 3.65 15.60 10.28
N PHE A 116 3.17 15.42 11.52
CA PHE A 116 2.10 16.25 12.06
C PHE A 116 2.48 17.73 12.07
N GLN A 117 3.65 18.07 12.61
CA GLN A 117 4.12 19.46 12.64
C GLN A 117 4.34 20.05 11.25
N GLN A 118 4.88 19.26 10.32
CA GLN A 118 5.04 19.68 8.94
C GLN A 118 3.69 19.98 8.29
N SER A 119 2.70 19.11 8.49
CA SER A 119 1.34 19.26 7.98
C SER A 119 0.63 20.48 8.58
N ALA A 120 0.71 20.63 9.90
CA ALA A 120 0.16 21.79 10.61
C ALA A 120 0.76 23.10 10.10
N ARG A 121 2.09 23.16 9.90
CA ARG A 121 2.78 24.34 9.37
C ARG A 121 2.46 24.67 7.92
N ARG A 122 2.06 23.68 7.10
CA ARG A 122 1.59 23.94 5.73
C ARG A 122 0.28 24.74 5.70
N LEU A 123 -0.57 24.58 6.72
CA LEU A 123 -1.86 25.25 6.83
C LEU A 123 -1.76 26.52 7.69
N GLN A 124 -1.03 26.45 8.80
CA GLN A 124 -0.76 27.56 9.70
C GLN A 124 0.76 27.74 9.87
N PRO A 125 1.42 28.59 9.06
CA PRO A 125 2.89 28.73 9.08
C PRO A 125 3.49 29.12 10.43
N SER A 126 2.70 29.79 11.29
CA SER A 126 3.09 30.16 12.66
C SER A 126 2.91 29.05 13.69
N TYR A 127 2.42 27.87 13.29
CA TYR A 127 2.19 26.76 14.20
C TYR A 127 3.49 26.33 14.90
N ALA A 128 3.46 26.42 16.22
CA ALA A 128 4.51 26.00 17.12
C ALA A 128 3.91 25.11 18.21
N LEU A 129 4.51 23.94 18.40
CA LEU A 129 4.09 23.00 19.43
C LEU A 129 4.50 23.55 20.80
N SER A 130 3.54 23.70 21.72
CA SER A 130 3.83 24.08 23.11
C SER A 130 4.14 22.85 23.96
N THR A 131 4.73 23.05 25.14
CA THR A 131 4.99 21.95 26.10
C THR A 131 3.70 21.29 26.60
N ASP A 132 2.63 22.08 26.76
CA ASP A 132 1.34 21.59 27.22
C ASP A 132 0.64 20.71 26.17
N ASP A 133 0.95 20.92 24.88
CA ASP A 133 0.41 20.16 23.76
C ASP A 133 1.07 18.78 23.56
N ILE A 134 2.29 18.59 24.08
CA ILE A 134 3.07 17.34 23.93
C ILE A 134 2.26 16.09 24.28
N PRO A 135 1.64 15.95 25.47
CA PRO A 135 0.89 14.76 25.82
C PRO A 135 -0.29 14.50 24.86
N HIS A 136 -0.91 15.55 24.33
CA HIS A 136 -2.04 15.44 23.42
C HIS A 136 -1.60 15.03 22.02
N LEU A 137 -0.47 15.56 21.54
CA LEU A 137 0.11 15.13 20.28
C LEU A 137 0.56 13.67 20.33
N ILE A 138 1.19 13.23 21.44
CA ILE A 138 1.53 11.81 21.66
C ILE A 138 0.26 10.95 21.58
N ALA A 139 -0.81 11.37 22.25
CA ALA A 139 -2.08 10.66 22.23
C ALA A 139 -2.66 10.55 20.81
N ILE A 140 -2.68 11.65 20.04
CA ILE A 140 -3.14 11.66 18.64
C ILE A 140 -2.28 10.71 17.78
N CYS A 141 -0.95 10.81 17.87
CA CYS A 141 -0.05 9.97 17.08
C CYS A 141 -0.26 8.48 17.35
N ARG A 142 -0.51 8.12 18.61
CA ARG A 142 -0.80 6.74 19.01
C ARG A 142 -2.20 6.30 18.63
N LEU A 143 -3.20 7.17 18.80
CA LEU A 143 -4.59 6.89 18.43
C LEU A 143 -4.73 6.59 16.92
N LEU A 144 -3.91 7.26 16.11
CA LEU A 144 -3.85 7.05 14.67
C LEU A 144 -2.85 5.96 14.25
N ASP A 145 -2.23 5.25 15.21
CA ASP A 145 -1.17 4.26 14.98
C ASP A 145 -0.06 4.75 14.02
N GLY A 146 0.25 6.04 14.04
CA GLY A 146 1.24 6.65 13.15
C GLY A 146 0.83 6.69 11.67
N MET A 147 -0.44 6.45 11.34
CA MET A 147 -0.93 6.45 9.96
C MET A 147 -0.73 7.83 9.32
N PRO A 148 0.09 7.94 8.25
CA PRO A 148 0.43 9.24 7.66
C PRO A 148 -0.81 10.08 7.30
N LEU A 149 -1.77 9.50 6.58
CA LEU A 149 -2.98 10.21 6.17
C LEU A 149 -3.81 10.69 7.37
N GLY A 150 -3.94 9.85 8.41
CA GLY A 150 -4.65 10.23 9.63
C GLY A 150 -3.99 11.43 10.31
N LEU A 151 -2.65 11.45 10.37
CA LEU A 151 -1.88 12.55 10.95
C LEU A 151 -2.03 13.85 10.15
N GLU A 152 -2.04 13.78 8.81
CA GLU A 152 -2.25 14.95 7.97
C GLU A 152 -3.66 15.53 8.12
N LEU A 153 -4.68 14.67 8.20
CA LEU A 153 -6.06 15.08 8.43
C LEU A 153 -6.26 15.68 9.82
N ALA A 154 -5.69 15.07 10.86
CA ALA A 154 -5.73 15.61 12.22
C ALA A 154 -5.01 16.96 12.32
N ALA A 155 -3.85 17.09 11.66
CA ALA A 155 -3.12 18.35 11.60
C ALA A 155 -3.87 19.44 10.85
N ALA A 156 -4.88 19.10 10.04
CA ALA A 156 -5.73 20.07 9.36
C ALA A 156 -6.78 20.73 10.27
N TRP A 157 -6.90 20.30 11.52
CA TRP A 157 -7.85 20.88 12.48
C TRP A 157 -7.20 21.84 13.48
N VAL A 158 -5.88 22.03 13.42
CA VAL A 158 -5.12 22.82 14.40
C VAL A 158 -5.47 24.32 14.39
N ASP A 159 -6.04 24.82 13.30
CA ASP A 159 -6.54 26.19 13.18
C ASP A 159 -7.95 26.36 13.77
N LEU A 160 -8.66 25.26 14.01
CA LEU A 160 -10.03 25.23 14.51
C LEU A 160 -10.13 24.78 15.98
N LEU A 161 -9.30 23.82 16.39
CA LEU A 161 -9.45 23.10 17.64
C LEU A 161 -8.08 22.93 18.35
N PRO A 162 -8.06 22.95 19.70
CA PRO A 162 -6.89 22.53 20.45
C PRO A 162 -6.63 21.03 20.30
N LEU A 163 -5.37 20.58 20.47
CA LEU A 163 -5.00 19.17 20.27
C LEU A 163 -5.80 18.20 21.17
N ALA A 164 -6.19 18.62 22.37
CA ALA A 164 -7.03 17.82 23.26
C ALA A 164 -8.37 17.46 22.60
N GLU A 165 -9.01 18.44 21.95
CA GLU A 165 -10.31 18.28 21.30
C GLU A 165 -10.18 17.51 19.98
N ILE A 166 -9.09 17.73 19.23
CA ILE A 166 -8.78 16.94 18.03
C ILE A 166 -8.67 15.46 18.37
N GLY A 167 -7.93 15.12 19.43
CA GLY A 167 -7.81 13.73 19.89
C GLY A 167 -9.15 13.12 20.29
N ALA A 168 -9.99 13.88 21.00
CA ALA A 168 -11.32 13.43 21.41
C ALA A 168 -12.25 13.18 20.20
N GLU A 169 -12.24 14.07 19.20
CA GLU A 169 -13.08 13.94 18.02
C GLU A 169 -12.65 12.76 17.12
N ILE A 170 -11.34 12.51 17.00
CA ILE A 170 -10.82 11.32 16.33
C ILE A 170 -11.29 10.06 17.05
N GLN A 171 -11.20 10.00 18.38
CA GLN A 171 -11.62 8.85 19.16
C GLN A 171 -13.12 8.56 18.95
N ASN A 172 -13.96 9.60 19.03
CA ASN A 172 -15.40 9.48 18.79
C ASN A 172 -15.70 8.94 17.39
N SER A 173 -15.02 9.46 16.38
CA SER A 173 -15.20 9.02 14.98
C SER A 173 -14.76 7.57 14.77
N LEU A 174 -13.64 7.16 15.37
CA LEU A 174 -13.16 5.78 15.31
C LEU A 174 -14.11 4.82 16.01
N ASP A 175 -14.64 5.18 17.18
CA ASP A 175 -15.62 4.36 17.91
C ASP A 175 -16.91 4.17 17.10
N LEU A 176 -17.38 5.22 16.41
CA LEU A 176 -18.51 5.14 15.48
C LEU A 176 -18.24 4.23 14.28
N LEU A 177 -17.00 4.20 13.76
CA LEU A 177 -16.59 3.34 12.65
C LEU A 177 -16.38 1.88 13.09
N ALA A 178 -15.77 1.67 14.26
CA ALA A 178 -15.55 0.35 14.86
C ALA A 178 -16.89 -0.32 15.21
N ALA A 179 -17.86 0.44 15.70
CA ALA A 179 -19.24 -0.06 15.90
C ALA A 179 -19.91 -0.53 14.60
N LYS A 180 -19.38 -0.13 13.43
CA LYS A 180 -19.91 -0.48 12.10
C LYS A 180 -19.05 -1.50 11.34
N CYS A 181 -17.89 -1.92 11.87
CA CYS A 181 -16.94 -2.74 11.12
C CYS A 181 -16.35 -3.88 11.96
N VAL A 182 -16.39 -5.11 11.44
CA VAL A 182 -15.58 -6.24 11.90
C VAL A 182 -14.25 -6.16 11.14
N THR A 183 -13.16 -5.76 11.80
CA THR A 183 -11.91 -5.41 11.11
C THR A 183 -10.91 -6.57 11.00
N GLY A 184 -10.36 -6.73 9.79
CA GLY A 184 -9.07 -7.39 9.52
C GLY A 184 -7.94 -6.35 9.34
N PRO A 185 -6.67 -6.79 9.21
CA PRO A 185 -5.50 -5.91 9.29
C PRO A 185 -5.38 -4.91 8.12
N THR A 186 -4.75 -3.77 8.43
CA THR A 186 -4.52 -2.62 7.55
C THR A 186 -3.35 -2.90 6.58
N ALA A 187 -3.56 -2.60 5.29
CA ALA A 187 -2.60 -2.48 4.17
C ALA A 187 -1.29 -3.30 4.21
N THR A 188 -1.16 -4.27 3.31
CA THR A 188 0.03 -5.12 3.15
C THR A 188 0.70 -4.84 1.81
N ALA A 189 1.90 -4.24 1.77
CA ALA A 189 2.66 -4.26 0.52
C ALA A 189 3.13 -5.70 0.24
N VAL A 190 2.72 -6.24 -0.90
CA VAL A 190 3.03 -7.60 -1.31
C VAL A 190 4.11 -7.58 -2.39
N TYR A 191 5.35 -7.83 -1.98
CA TYR A 191 6.44 -7.96 -2.94
C TYR A 191 6.47 -9.38 -3.52
N VAL A 192 6.15 -9.56 -4.81
CA VAL A 192 6.25 -10.86 -5.46
C VAL A 192 7.53 -10.91 -6.28
N ARG A 193 8.59 -11.45 -5.68
CA ARG A 193 9.79 -11.76 -6.45
C ARG A 193 9.59 -13.09 -7.15
N CYS A 194 9.54 -13.09 -8.49
CA CYS A 194 9.61 -14.32 -9.27
C CYS A 194 11.02 -14.92 -9.13
N LEU A 195 11.30 -15.58 -8.00
CA LEU A 195 12.53 -16.35 -7.79
C LEU A 195 12.28 -17.77 -8.29
N MET A 196 12.40 -17.99 -9.59
CA MET A 196 12.78 -19.32 -10.06
C MET A 196 14.21 -19.54 -9.57
N ARG A 197 14.38 -20.37 -8.52
CA ARG A 197 15.71 -20.88 -8.15
C ARG A 197 16.34 -21.48 -9.42
N PRO A 198 17.58 -21.15 -9.79
CA PRO A 198 18.26 -21.92 -10.82
C PRO A 198 18.29 -23.36 -10.32
N GLY A 199 17.77 -24.28 -11.14
CA GLY A 199 17.80 -25.71 -10.87
C GLY A 199 19.22 -26.12 -10.49
N ARG A 200 19.37 -26.84 -9.37
CA ARG A 200 20.60 -27.57 -9.08
C ARG A 200 20.71 -28.65 -10.16
N GLY A 201 21.63 -28.43 -11.10
CA GLY A 201 22.25 -29.52 -11.87
C GLY A 201 23.19 -30.33 -10.98
#